data_AF-A0A952NBE2-F1
#
_entry.id   AF-A0A952NBE2-F1
#
_cell.length_a   1.000
_cell.length_b   1.000
_cell.length_c   1.000
_cell.angle_alpha   90.00
_cell.angle_beta   90.00
_cell.angle_gamma   90.00
#
_symmetry.space_group_name_H-M   'P 1'
#
loop_
_entity.id
_entity.type
_entity.pdbx_description
1 polymer ?
#
loop_
_entity_poly.entity_id
_entity_poly.type
_entity_poly.pdbx_seq_one_letter_code
_entity_poly.pdbx_strand_id
1 'polypeptide(L)'
;MSNAPVPAGNGDPALFRLDKERADMGKADSLRYNILSWVLDERYDRAIQELREFDQRPSEYPNFHGKVERYINHSIDLIYAIKAKRNFPGINSLTRAKQQELREKFKEHFKELQQILLKIEKVETDLRIEDVRSTIYVVRALWLAAIAIVCLAFVLEIFRGLAQTTGVVVDDGLNKVTEWLFSSLGL
;
A
#
# COMPACT_ATOMS: atom_id res chain seq x y z
N MET A 1 9.75 4.73 -64.78
CA MET A 1 9.21 3.75 -63.81
C MET A 1 10.11 3.76 -62.58
N SER A 2 9.75 4.56 -61.57
CA SER A 2 10.55 4.72 -60.35
C SER A 2 10.02 3.74 -59.30
N ASN A 3 10.78 2.69 -59.03
CA ASN A 3 10.51 1.74 -57.95
C ASN A 3 10.84 2.43 -56.63
N ALA A 4 9.83 2.98 -55.95
CA ALA A 4 9.99 3.45 -54.58
C ALA A 4 10.14 2.23 -53.65
N PRO A 5 11.09 2.23 -52.71
CA PRO A 5 11.21 1.17 -51.73
C PRO A 5 9.99 1.19 -50.80
N VAL A 6 9.29 0.07 -50.72
CA VAL A 6 8.23 -0.16 -49.73
C VAL A 6 8.88 -0.13 -48.35
N PRO A 7 8.45 0.72 -47.42
CA PRO A 7 9.00 0.72 -46.06
C PRO A 7 8.67 -0.62 -45.39
N ALA A 8 9.71 -1.39 -45.10
CA ALA A 8 9.62 -2.62 -44.35
C ALA A 8 9.35 -2.29 -42.87
N GLY A 9 8.24 -2.82 -42.35
CA GLY A 9 7.97 -2.86 -40.91
C GLY A 9 7.08 -1.73 -40.42
N ASN A 10 5.77 -1.91 -40.60
CA ASN A 10 4.77 -1.48 -39.63
C ASN A 10 3.70 -2.56 -39.65
N GLY A 11 3.65 -3.38 -38.60
CA GLY A 11 2.58 -4.38 -38.44
C GLY A 11 1.23 -3.67 -38.50
N ASP A 12 0.25 -4.29 -39.16
CA ASP A 12 -1.07 -3.67 -39.35
C ASP A 12 -1.69 -3.32 -37.97
N PRO A 13 -1.87 -2.04 -37.61
CA PRO A 13 -2.32 -1.64 -36.28
C PRO A 13 -3.73 -2.17 -35.95
N ALA A 14 -4.48 -2.61 -36.96
CA ALA A 14 -5.75 -3.30 -36.80
C ALA A 14 -5.62 -4.69 -36.15
N LEU A 15 -4.52 -5.41 -36.37
CA LEU A 15 -4.34 -6.78 -35.90
C LEU A 15 -4.30 -6.86 -34.36
N PHE A 16 -3.69 -5.86 -33.72
CA PHE A 16 -3.43 -5.84 -32.28
C PHE A 16 -4.36 -4.90 -31.49
N ARG A 17 -5.53 -4.53 -32.03
CA ARG A 17 -6.49 -3.68 -31.30
C ARG A 17 -7.01 -4.35 -30.02
N LEU A 18 -6.96 -3.58 -28.94
CA LEU A 18 -7.34 -3.96 -27.56
C LEU A 18 -8.51 -3.10 -27.05
N ASP A 19 -9.56 -2.97 -27.85
CA ASP A 19 -10.66 -2.05 -27.57
C ASP A 19 -11.40 -2.40 -26.26
N LYS A 20 -11.41 -3.68 -25.87
CA LYS A 20 -12.07 -4.15 -24.65
C LYS A 20 -11.17 -4.02 -23.41
N GLU A 21 -9.84 -4.14 -23.57
CA GLU A 21 -8.89 -4.06 -22.46
C GLU A 21 -8.58 -2.61 -22.01
N ARG A 22 -8.97 -1.60 -22.81
CA ARG A 22 -8.86 -0.18 -22.43
C ARG A 22 -9.69 0.21 -21.21
N ALA A 23 -10.79 -0.50 -20.94
CA ALA A 23 -11.67 -0.20 -19.82
C ALA A 23 -11.05 -0.50 -18.44
N ASP A 24 -9.98 -1.31 -18.39
CA ASP A 24 -9.43 -1.86 -17.13
C ASP A 24 -7.98 -1.39 -16.85
N MET A 25 -7.62 -0.24 -17.41
CA MET A 25 -6.29 0.36 -17.27
C MET A 25 -6.04 1.03 -15.92
N GLY A 26 -7.07 1.18 -15.07
CA GLY A 26 -6.96 1.86 -13.78
C GLY A 26 -7.27 3.36 -13.86
N LYS A 27 -6.90 4.09 -12.82
CA LYS A 27 -7.11 5.54 -12.74
C LYS A 27 -6.09 6.25 -13.63
N ALA A 28 -6.49 7.34 -14.28
CA ALA A 28 -5.63 8.06 -15.25
C ALA A 28 -4.27 8.49 -14.67
N ASP A 29 -4.20 8.76 -13.37
CA ASP A 29 -2.95 9.18 -12.70
C ASP A 29 -2.12 8.02 -12.13
N SER A 30 -2.52 6.76 -12.37
CA SER A 30 -1.85 5.61 -11.77
C SER A 30 -0.70 5.10 -12.65
N LEU A 31 0.31 4.51 -12.00
CA LEU A 31 1.45 3.87 -12.68
C LEU A 31 0.95 2.86 -13.73
N ARG A 32 -0.05 2.05 -13.37
CA ARG A 32 -0.64 1.07 -14.28
C ARG A 32 -1.19 1.73 -15.55
N TYR A 33 -1.96 2.81 -15.41
CA TYR A 33 -2.54 3.49 -16.56
C TYR A 33 -1.45 4.05 -17.49
N ASN A 34 -0.43 4.69 -16.94
CA ASN A 34 0.66 5.26 -17.70
C ASN A 34 1.43 4.20 -18.48
N ILE A 35 1.84 3.10 -17.81
CA ILE A 35 2.58 2.01 -18.45
C ILE A 35 1.76 1.34 -19.54
N LEU A 36 0.50 1.00 -19.28
CA LEU A 36 -0.35 0.35 -20.27
C LEU A 36 -0.61 1.25 -21.48
N SER A 37 -0.81 2.55 -21.25
CA SER A 37 -0.96 3.55 -22.31
C SER A 37 0.29 3.61 -23.19
N TRP A 38 1.48 3.70 -22.58
CA TRP A 38 2.75 3.71 -23.31
C TRP A 38 2.97 2.43 -24.13
N VAL A 39 2.60 1.26 -23.60
CA VAL A 39 2.70 -0.01 -24.32
C VAL A 39 1.74 -0.08 -25.50
N LEU A 40 0.51 0.45 -25.36
CA LEU A 40 -0.44 0.52 -26.47
C LEU A 40 0.04 1.45 -27.59
N ASP A 41 0.61 2.59 -27.21
CA ASP A 41 1.16 3.61 -28.10
C ASP A 41 2.54 3.24 -28.67
N GLU A 42 3.00 2.00 -28.45
CA GLU A 42 4.27 1.46 -28.93
C GLU A 42 5.51 2.19 -28.38
N ARG A 43 5.35 2.96 -27.30
CA ARG A 43 6.43 3.65 -26.59
C ARG A 43 7.04 2.76 -25.51
N TYR A 44 7.49 1.57 -25.91
CA TYR A 44 7.99 0.54 -24.98
C TYR A 44 9.18 1.02 -24.14
N ASP A 45 10.11 1.74 -24.75
CA ASP A 45 11.32 2.19 -24.06
C ASP A 45 10.98 3.21 -22.96
N ARG A 46 9.97 4.06 -23.20
CA ARG A 46 9.44 4.98 -22.18
C ARG A 46 8.72 4.23 -21.05
N ALA A 47 7.95 3.19 -21.36
CA ALA A 47 7.31 2.36 -20.34
C ALA A 47 8.35 1.67 -19.44
N ILE A 48 9.42 1.15 -20.03
CA ILE A 48 10.52 0.51 -19.27
C ILE A 48 11.25 1.55 -18.41
N GLN A 49 11.52 2.73 -18.97
CA GLN A 49 12.16 3.82 -18.22
C GLN A 49 11.31 4.23 -17.02
N GLU A 50 10.02 4.46 -17.20
CA GLU A 50 9.09 4.81 -16.12
C GLU A 50 9.06 3.74 -15.01
N LEU A 51 9.09 2.45 -15.36
CA LEU A 51 9.19 1.36 -14.38
C LEU A 51 10.50 1.38 -13.59
N ARG A 52 11.63 1.68 -14.25
CA ARG A 52 12.93 1.78 -13.59
C ARG A 52 13.02 3.01 -12.71
N GLU A 53 12.49 4.15 -13.15
CA GLU A 53 12.41 5.37 -12.37
C GLU A 53 11.51 5.20 -11.15
N PHE A 54 10.39 4.46 -11.31
CA PHE A 54 9.53 4.09 -10.19
C PHE A 54 10.25 3.24 -9.15
N ASP A 55 11.05 2.25 -9.59
CA ASP A 55 11.85 1.41 -8.70
C ASP A 55 12.97 2.20 -7.98
N GLN A 56 13.50 3.24 -8.60
CA GLN A 56 14.56 4.07 -8.01
C GLN A 56 14.02 5.19 -7.11
N ARG A 57 12.73 5.50 -7.19
CA ARG A 57 12.12 6.55 -6.39
C ARG A 57 12.14 6.13 -4.91
N PRO A 58 12.65 6.97 -4.00
CA PRO A 58 12.64 6.64 -2.59
C PRO A 58 11.21 6.41 -2.11
N SER A 59 10.96 5.25 -1.50
CA SER A 59 9.67 4.93 -0.90
C SER A 59 9.61 5.41 0.55
N GLU A 60 8.46 5.95 0.95
CA GLU A 60 8.14 6.26 2.35
C GLU A 60 8.02 4.99 3.21
N TYR A 61 7.83 3.82 2.58
CA TYR A 61 7.58 2.57 3.28
C TYR A 61 8.84 1.68 3.30
N PRO A 62 9.27 1.22 4.49
CA PRO A 62 10.39 0.29 4.60
C PRO A 62 10.05 -1.04 3.89
N ASN A 63 11.03 -1.60 3.19
CA ASN A 63 10.93 -2.85 2.41
C ASN A 63 10.00 -2.82 1.18
N PHE A 64 9.51 -1.65 0.76
CA PHE A 64 8.71 -1.55 -0.47
C PHE A 64 9.44 -2.09 -1.69
N HIS A 65 10.67 -1.62 -1.92
CA HIS A 65 11.50 -2.05 -3.06
C HIS A 65 11.69 -3.56 -3.11
N GLY A 66 12.09 -4.19 -2.00
CA GLY A 66 12.27 -5.64 -1.95
C GLY A 66 11.00 -6.45 -2.24
N LYS A 67 9.81 -5.89 -1.98
CA LYS A 67 8.52 -6.55 -2.31
C LYS A 67 8.12 -6.36 -3.77
N VAL A 68 8.53 -5.26 -4.40
CA VAL A 68 8.03 -4.82 -5.71
C VAL A 68 9.01 -5.08 -6.85
N GLU A 69 10.32 -5.14 -6.58
CA GLU A 69 11.40 -5.33 -7.55
C GLU A 69 11.14 -6.52 -8.49
N ARG A 70 10.73 -7.68 -7.94
CA ARG A 70 10.39 -8.87 -8.74
C ARG A 70 9.24 -8.60 -9.72
N TYR A 71 8.22 -7.85 -9.31
CA TYR A 71 7.09 -7.52 -10.17
C TYR A 71 7.47 -6.50 -11.25
N ILE A 72 8.37 -5.56 -10.93
CA ILE A 72 8.90 -4.59 -11.88
C ILE A 72 9.73 -5.30 -12.95
N ASN A 73 10.68 -6.14 -12.55
CA ASN A 73 11.51 -6.91 -13.48
C ASN A 73 10.66 -7.79 -14.40
N HIS A 74 9.67 -8.49 -13.84
CA HIS A 74 8.73 -9.29 -14.63
C HIS A 74 7.88 -8.42 -15.59
N SER A 75 7.48 -7.22 -15.17
CA SER A 75 6.76 -6.27 -16.04
C SER A 75 7.63 -5.82 -17.22
N ILE A 76 8.92 -5.57 -16.99
CA ILE A 76 9.88 -5.22 -18.04
C ILE A 76 10.03 -6.37 -19.05
N ASP A 77 10.15 -7.61 -18.57
CA ASP A 77 10.23 -8.80 -19.42
C ASP A 77 8.98 -8.98 -20.29
N LEU A 78 7.80 -8.76 -19.70
CA LEU A 78 6.53 -8.77 -20.44
C LEU A 78 6.47 -7.68 -21.51
N ILE A 79 6.97 -6.48 -21.23
CA ILE A 79 7.03 -5.39 -22.23
C ILE A 79 7.96 -5.76 -23.39
N TYR A 80 9.15 -6.32 -23.12
CA TYR A 80 10.04 -6.80 -24.18
C TYR A 80 9.39 -7.92 -25.00
N ALA A 81 8.70 -8.84 -24.33
CA ALA A 81 7.97 -9.89 -24.99
C ALA A 81 6.90 -9.29 -25.92
N ILE A 82 6.08 -8.35 -25.43
CA ILE A 82 5.04 -7.66 -26.22
C ILE A 82 5.67 -6.96 -27.44
N LYS A 83 6.75 -6.19 -27.26
CA LYS A 83 7.49 -5.52 -28.33
C LYS A 83 7.92 -6.50 -29.42
N ALA A 84 8.45 -7.65 -29.05
CA ALA A 84 8.90 -8.68 -29.99
C ALA A 84 7.76 -9.32 -30.79
N LYS A 85 6.58 -9.54 -30.18
CA LYS A 85 5.44 -10.16 -30.88
C LYS A 85 4.74 -9.18 -31.81
N ARG A 86 4.64 -7.90 -31.41
CA ARG A 86 4.01 -6.85 -32.22
C ARG A 86 4.89 -6.43 -33.41
N ASN A 87 6.21 -6.39 -33.23
CA ASN A 87 7.18 -6.05 -34.28
C ASN A 87 7.76 -7.29 -34.98
N PHE A 88 7.01 -8.38 -35.04
CA PHE A 88 7.51 -9.61 -35.66
C PHE A 88 7.80 -9.37 -37.16
N PRO A 89 9.03 -9.66 -37.63
CA PRO A 89 9.41 -9.39 -39.01
C PRO A 89 8.60 -10.27 -39.97
N GLY A 90 8.04 -9.66 -41.01
CA GLY A 90 7.27 -10.40 -42.00
C GLY A 90 5.91 -10.91 -41.50
N ILE A 91 5.30 -10.28 -40.48
CA ILE A 91 3.97 -10.70 -39.95
C ILE A 91 2.90 -10.84 -41.05
N ASN A 92 2.94 -9.98 -42.08
CA ASN A 92 2.00 -10.01 -43.21
C ASN A 92 2.24 -11.19 -44.17
N SER A 93 3.43 -11.80 -44.14
CA SER A 93 3.75 -13.01 -44.91
C SER A 93 3.38 -14.31 -44.20
N LEU A 94 2.94 -14.24 -42.94
CA LEU A 94 2.52 -15.41 -42.17
C LEU A 94 1.10 -15.85 -42.56
N THR A 95 0.81 -17.13 -42.31
CA THR A 95 -0.55 -17.66 -42.42
C THR A 95 -1.48 -16.99 -41.40
N ARG A 96 -2.78 -16.89 -41.71
CA ARG A 96 -3.78 -16.34 -40.78
C ARG A 96 -3.77 -17.02 -39.41
N ALA A 97 -3.57 -18.34 -39.38
CA ALA A 97 -3.46 -19.10 -38.14
C ALA A 97 -2.29 -18.61 -37.27
N LYS A 98 -1.12 -18.36 -37.86
CA LYS A 98 0.04 -17.89 -37.12
C LYS A 98 -0.07 -16.43 -36.68
N GLN A 99 -0.69 -15.58 -37.51
CA GLN A 99 -1.03 -14.21 -37.12
C GLN A 99 -1.99 -14.18 -35.92
N GLN A 100 -2.98 -15.07 -35.90
CA GLN A 100 -3.91 -15.22 -34.80
C GLN A 100 -3.21 -15.71 -33.51
N GLU A 101 -2.30 -16.68 -33.62
CA GLU A 101 -1.50 -17.14 -32.48
C GLU A 101 -0.65 -16.02 -31.87
N LEU A 102 0.02 -15.22 -32.70
CA LEU A 102 0.78 -14.05 -32.25
C LEU A 102 -0.11 -13.02 -31.54
N ARG A 103 -1.31 -12.78 -32.08
CA ARG A 103 -2.31 -11.89 -31.49
C ARG A 103 -2.79 -12.38 -30.12
N GLU A 104 -3.05 -13.67 -29.99
CA GLU A 104 -3.45 -14.28 -28.71
C GLU A 104 -2.35 -14.19 -27.67
N LYS A 105 -1.10 -14.48 -28.04
CA LYS A 105 0.06 -14.33 -27.15
C LYS A 105 0.31 -12.88 -26.73
N PHE A 106 0.12 -11.93 -27.65
CA PHE A 106 0.16 -10.51 -27.32
C PHE A 106 -0.90 -10.15 -26.26
N LYS A 107 -2.15 -10.60 -26.44
CA LYS A 107 -3.23 -10.36 -25.47
C LYS A 107 -2.95 -11.00 -24.11
N GLU A 108 -2.42 -12.22 -24.11
CA GLU A 108 -2.04 -12.94 -22.88
C GLU A 108 -1.00 -12.14 -22.09
N HIS A 109 0.10 -11.73 -22.74
CA HIS A 109 1.15 -10.96 -22.08
C HIS A 109 0.67 -9.57 -21.63
N PHE A 110 -0.19 -8.91 -22.41
CA PHE A 110 -0.74 -7.62 -22.04
C PHE A 110 -1.64 -7.72 -20.81
N LYS A 111 -2.48 -8.76 -20.74
CA LYS A 111 -3.33 -9.03 -19.58
C LYS A 111 -2.51 -9.42 -18.35
N GLU A 112 -1.44 -10.19 -18.53
CA GLU A 112 -0.51 -10.50 -17.45
C GLU A 112 0.18 -9.24 -16.93
N LEU A 113 0.66 -8.36 -17.82
CA LEU A 113 1.25 -7.07 -17.45
C LEU A 113 0.27 -6.25 -16.61
N GLN A 114 -0.99 -6.15 -17.04
CA GLN A 114 -2.04 -5.46 -16.30
C GLN A 114 -2.22 -6.02 -14.87
N GLN A 115 -2.24 -7.35 -14.72
CA GLN A 115 -2.37 -8.00 -13.42
C GLN A 115 -1.17 -7.78 -12.52
N ILE A 116 0.04 -7.77 -13.08
CA ILE A 116 1.27 -7.54 -12.31
C ILE A 116 1.34 -6.09 -11.84
N LEU A 117 1.02 -5.12 -12.71
CA LEU A 117 0.93 -3.71 -12.33
C LEU A 117 -0.12 -3.48 -11.23
N LEU A 118 -1.26 -4.19 -11.28
CA LEU A 118 -2.27 -4.15 -10.22
C LEU A 118 -1.72 -4.68 -8.88
N LYS A 119 -0.87 -5.71 -8.89
CA LYS A 119 -0.21 -6.20 -7.67
C LYS A 119 0.73 -5.16 -7.08
N ILE A 120 1.45 -4.41 -7.93
CA ILE A 120 2.33 -3.31 -7.48
C ILE A 120 1.50 -2.24 -6.74
N GLU A 121 0.40 -1.77 -7.36
CA GLU A 121 -0.53 -0.81 -6.73
C GLU A 121 -1.10 -1.33 -5.41
N LYS A 122 -1.41 -2.64 -5.36
CA LYS A 122 -1.92 -3.28 -4.15
C LYS A 122 -0.89 -3.31 -3.02
N VAL A 123 0.37 -3.63 -3.31
CA VAL A 123 1.44 -3.63 -2.30
C VAL A 123 1.62 -2.23 -1.71
N GLU A 124 1.60 -1.19 -2.54
CA GLU A 124 1.65 0.21 -2.07
C GLU A 124 0.46 0.55 -1.16
N THR A 125 -0.74 0.15 -1.57
CA THR A 125 -1.97 0.38 -0.79
C THR A 125 -1.94 -0.37 0.55
N ASP A 126 -1.48 -1.62 0.56
CA ASP A 126 -1.41 -2.45 1.75
C ASP A 126 -0.43 -1.86 2.78
N LEU A 127 0.73 -1.38 2.34
CA LEU A 127 1.72 -0.70 3.21
C LEU A 127 1.16 0.61 3.79
N ARG A 128 0.45 1.39 2.97
CA ARG A 128 -0.22 2.62 3.44
C ARG A 128 -1.26 2.33 4.53
N ILE A 129 -2.03 1.26 4.37
CA ILE A 129 -3.04 0.85 5.36
C ILE A 129 -2.37 0.33 6.64
N GLU A 130 -1.25 -0.37 6.53
CA GLU A 130 -0.47 -0.86 7.68
C GLU A 130 0.03 0.30 8.55
N ASP A 131 0.57 1.35 7.92
CA ASP A 131 1.08 2.51 8.63
C ASP A 131 -0.03 3.30 9.35
N VAL A 132 -1.17 3.50 8.69
CA VAL A 132 -2.36 4.12 9.30
C VAL A 132 -2.88 3.30 10.49
N ARG A 133 -2.88 1.97 10.39
CA ARG A 133 -3.28 1.09 11.50
C ARG A 133 -2.34 1.22 12.69
N SER A 134 -1.03 1.27 12.44
CA SER A 134 -0.02 1.43 13.50
C SER A 134 -0.25 2.74 14.28
N THR A 135 -0.51 3.84 13.57
CA THR A 135 -0.82 5.14 14.16
C THR A 135 -2.08 5.11 15.03
N ILE A 136 -3.14 4.43 14.56
CA ILE A 136 -4.38 4.27 15.34
C ILE A 136 -4.13 3.53 16.66
N TYR A 137 -3.29 2.49 16.67
CA TYR A 137 -2.95 1.79 17.89
C TYR A 137 -2.21 2.68 18.89
N VAL A 138 -1.26 3.49 18.40
CA VAL A 138 -0.53 4.46 19.25
C VAL A 138 -1.48 5.49 19.86
N VAL A 139 -2.39 6.07 19.06
CA VAL A 139 -3.38 7.04 19.56
C VAL A 139 -4.31 6.40 20.61
N ARG A 140 -4.75 5.16 20.38
CA ARG A 140 -5.56 4.42 21.38
C ARG A 140 -4.79 4.16 22.67
N ALA A 141 -3.54 3.74 22.56
CA ALA A 141 -2.68 3.53 23.72
C ALA A 141 -2.46 4.82 24.52
N LEU A 142 -2.24 5.95 23.83
CA LEU A 142 -2.11 7.26 24.45
C LEU A 142 -3.38 7.66 25.21
N TRP A 143 -4.55 7.49 24.61
CA TRP A 143 -5.84 7.79 25.25
C TRP A 143 -6.09 6.91 26.49
N LEU A 144 -5.81 5.61 26.39
CA LEU A 144 -5.95 4.68 27.53
C LEU A 144 -4.95 5.01 28.65
N ALA A 145 -3.72 5.38 28.31
CA ALA A 145 -2.72 5.81 29.29
C ALA A 145 -3.15 7.10 30.01
N ALA A 146 -3.71 8.08 29.28
CA ALA A 146 -4.24 9.30 29.87
C ALA A 146 -5.38 9.01 30.86
N ILE A 147 -6.34 8.14 30.49
CA ILE A 147 -7.40 7.70 31.40
C ILE A 147 -6.82 7.00 32.62
N ALA A 148 -5.84 6.11 32.44
CA ALA A 148 -5.20 5.40 33.55
C ALA A 148 -4.53 6.35 34.55
N ILE A 149 -3.86 7.40 34.07
CA ILE A 149 -3.25 8.44 34.91
C ILE A 149 -4.32 9.20 35.69
N VAL A 150 -5.41 9.59 35.03
CA VAL A 150 -6.54 10.28 35.69
C VAL A 150 -7.17 9.40 36.76
N CYS A 151 -7.47 8.14 36.45
CA CYS A 151 -7.98 7.17 37.42
C CYS A 151 -7.03 6.98 38.60
N LEU A 152 -5.72 6.86 38.35
CA LEU A 152 -4.72 6.73 39.41
C LEU A 152 -4.68 7.97 40.31
N ALA A 153 -4.76 9.17 39.73
CA ALA A 153 -4.81 10.41 40.48
C ALA A 153 -6.04 10.46 41.41
N PHE A 154 -7.23 10.10 40.91
CA PHE A 154 -8.44 9.99 41.72
C PHE A 154 -8.28 8.97 42.86
N VAL A 155 -7.72 7.80 42.58
CA VAL A 155 -7.49 6.77 43.60
C VAL A 155 -6.55 7.27 44.68
N LEU A 156 -5.45 7.94 44.32
CA LEU A 156 -4.50 8.52 45.27
C LEU A 156 -5.15 9.61 46.12
N GLU A 157 -6.00 10.46 45.54
CA GLU A 157 -6.70 11.52 46.25
C GLU A 157 -7.73 10.96 47.25
N ILE A 158 -8.47 9.92 46.86
CA ILE A 158 -9.37 9.18 47.77
C ILE A 158 -8.59 8.61 48.94
N PHE A 159 -7.46 7.93 48.71
CA PHE A 159 -6.66 7.36 49.80
C PHE A 159 -6.04 8.43 50.71
N ARG A 160 -5.60 9.57 50.15
CA ARG A 160 -5.08 10.70 50.95
C ARG A 160 -6.17 11.34 51.81
N GLY A 161 -7.35 11.59 51.24
CA GLY A 161 -8.49 12.13 51.98
C GLY A 161 -8.98 11.17 53.08
N LEU A 162 -9.12 9.88 52.74
CA LEU A 162 -9.52 8.85 53.70
C LEU A 162 -8.49 8.64 54.82
N ALA A 163 -7.20 8.74 54.53
CA ALA A 163 -6.15 8.64 55.53
C ALA A 163 -6.25 9.76 56.57
N GLN A 164 -6.54 11.00 56.14
CA GLN A 164 -6.76 12.12 57.06
C GLN A 164 -8.00 11.89 57.93
N THR A 165 -9.13 11.46 57.37
CA THR A 165 -10.33 11.19 58.16
C THR A 165 -10.15 10.03 59.12
N THR A 166 -9.39 9.00 58.73
CA THR A 166 -9.08 7.86 59.61
C THR A 166 -8.21 8.31 60.78
N GLY A 167 -7.20 9.16 60.54
CA GLY A 167 -6.37 9.75 61.59
C GLY A 167 -7.20 10.55 62.60
N VAL A 168 -8.09 11.43 62.12
CA VAL A 168 -8.97 12.23 62.98
C VAL A 168 -9.90 11.35 63.82
N VAL A 169 -10.51 10.33 63.23
CA VAL A 169 -11.43 9.43 63.97
C VAL A 169 -10.68 8.60 65.02
N VAL A 170 -9.43 8.21 64.74
CA VAL A 170 -8.58 7.49 65.71
C VAL A 170 -8.17 8.42 66.85
N ASP A 171 -7.76 9.65 66.58
CA ASP A 171 -7.39 10.63 67.61
C ASP A 171 -8.58 11.00 68.49
N ASP A 172 -9.76 11.26 67.90
CA ASP A 172 -11.00 11.52 68.66
C ASP A 172 -11.44 10.29 69.48
N GLY A 173 -11.24 9.08 68.94
CA GLY A 173 -11.50 7.83 69.63
C GLY A 173 -10.59 7.64 70.84
N LEU A 174 -9.29 7.89 70.68
CA LEU A 174 -8.31 7.82 71.76
C LEU A 174 -8.60 8.86 72.84
N ASN A 175 -8.89 10.10 72.46
CA ASN A 175 -9.23 11.16 73.42
C ASN A 175 -10.47 10.80 74.26
N LYS A 176 -11.52 10.24 73.64
CA LYS A 176 -12.71 9.77 74.38
C LYS A 176 -12.44 8.59 75.30
N VAL A 177 -11.57 7.66 74.90
CA VAL A 177 -11.15 6.55 75.76
C VAL A 177 -10.33 7.07 76.94
N THR A 178 -9.44 8.04 76.70
CA THR A 178 -8.65 8.70 77.73
C THR A 178 -9.54 9.48 78.71
N GLU A 179 -10.49 10.28 78.23
CA GLU A 179 -11.48 10.97 79.07
C GLU A 179 -12.35 10.00 79.89
N TRP A 180 -12.81 8.91 79.26
CA TRP A 180 -13.55 7.87 79.97
C TRP A 180 -12.70 7.23 81.07
N LEU A 181 -11.44 6.88 80.79
CA LEU A 181 -10.49 6.34 81.76
C LEU A 181 -10.24 7.30 82.92
N PHE A 182 -10.02 8.59 82.65
CA PHE A 182 -9.85 9.61 83.69
C PHE A 182 -11.11 9.72 84.56
N SER A 183 -12.30 9.82 83.94
CA SER A 183 -13.57 9.87 84.67
C SER A 183 -13.85 8.62 85.51
N SER A 184 -13.42 7.44 85.03
CA SER A 184 -13.65 6.16 85.71
C SER A 184 -12.65 5.90 86.83
N LEU A 185 -11.46 6.51 86.80
CA LEU A 185 -10.45 6.42 87.84
C LEU A 185 -10.57 7.51 88.91
N GLY A 186 -11.52 8.43 88.77
CA GLY A 186 -11.87 9.41 89.82
C GLY A 186 -10.85 10.54 89.99
N LEU A 187 -10.16 10.92 88.93
CA LEU A 187 -9.41 12.18 88.80
C LEU A 187 -10.13 13.12 87.83
#